data_AF-A0A1F8WJZ6-F1
#
_entry.id   AF-A0A1F8WJZ6-F1
#
_cell.length_a   1.000
_cell.length_b   1.000
_cell.length_c   1.000
_cell.angle_alpha   90.00
_cell.angle_beta   90.00
_cell.angle_gamma   90.00
#
_symmetry.space_group_name_H-M   'P 1'
#
loop_
_entity.id
_entity.type
_entity.pdbx_description
1 polymer ?
#
loop_
_entity_poly.entity_id
_entity_poly.type
_entity_poly.pdbx_seq_one_letter_code
_entity_poly.pdbx_strand_id
1 'polypeptide(L)'
;MFPFPVFHSVPYKKKVFRNIFTNATGQHIHADVCDPEDYSLVETLIALTSGIDHNQPQFHRPFQYAVIEDDQILQVFEREHWNYGRFGDGKSYGVWYAAEDEITSVTEACWVAYQLAKDNVLPKGEVYHSERAMYLADVDSKASLDLTKEKTLFNQLVHPSDYKFCQALGKKIVESKIEVLRTLSARKKGGICNPIFSPTPIKNPQRIYYLKINVYPDGEIGVDSSQELIRNLFQATDLQSPYKDGNLL
;
A
#
# COMPACT_ATOMS: atom_id res chain seq x y z
N MET A 1 -13.19 13.51 19.34
CA MET A 1 -13.71 13.69 17.97
C MET A 1 -12.77 14.66 17.28
N PHE A 2 -12.10 14.25 16.18
CA PHE A 2 -11.21 15.16 15.45
C PHE A 2 -12.05 16.20 14.68
N PRO A 3 -11.71 17.49 14.69
CA PRO A 3 -12.36 18.47 13.84
C PRO A 3 -11.91 18.23 12.39
N PHE A 4 -12.76 17.59 11.59
CA PHE A 4 -12.50 17.45 10.16
C PHE A 4 -12.89 18.72 9.42
N PRO A 5 -12.10 19.15 8.42
CA PRO A 5 -12.53 20.23 7.54
C PRO A 5 -13.79 19.82 6.77
N VAL A 6 -14.54 20.81 6.30
CA VAL A 6 -15.64 20.56 5.36
C VAL A 6 -15.04 19.99 4.07
N PHE A 7 -15.54 18.82 3.65
CA PHE A 7 -15.05 18.18 2.43
C PHE A 7 -15.67 18.84 1.21
N HIS A 8 -14.82 19.48 0.41
CA HIS A 8 -15.18 19.90 -0.93
C HIS A 8 -14.71 18.84 -1.92
N SER A 9 -15.67 18.06 -2.42
CA SER A 9 -15.41 17.07 -3.46
C SER A 9 -14.93 17.76 -4.73
N VAL A 10 -13.77 17.34 -5.23
CA VAL A 10 -13.19 17.81 -6.50
C VAL A 10 -12.98 16.64 -7.46
N PRO A 11 -13.03 16.85 -8.79
CA PRO A 11 -12.65 15.80 -9.73
C PRO A 11 -11.15 15.52 -9.66
N TYR A 12 -10.78 14.25 -9.85
CA TYR A 12 -9.39 13.80 -9.90
C TYR A 12 -9.18 12.90 -11.11
N LYS A 13 -8.20 13.25 -11.95
CA LYS A 13 -7.83 12.46 -13.12
C LYS A 13 -6.33 12.47 -13.34
N LYS A 14 -5.65 11.37 -13.02
CA LYS A 14 -4.20 11.20 -13.23
C LYS A 14 -3.81 9.74 -13.41
N LYS A 15 -2.63 9.53 -13.95
CA LYS A 15 -1.92 8.25 -13.83
C LYS A 15 -1.23 8.17 -12.47
N VAL A 16 -1.31 7.01 -11.83
CA VAL A 16 -0.70 6.76 -10.52
C VAL A 16 0.05 5.43 -10.51
N PHE A 17 1.03 5.34 -9.62
CA PHE A 17 1.91 4.21 -9.45
C PHE A 17 1.55 3.45 -8.18
N ARG A 18 1.55 2.11 -8.26
CA ARG A 18 1.38 1.24 -7.10
C ARG A 18 2.39 0.11 -7.12
N ASN A 19 3.02 -0.10 -5.98
CA ASN A 19 3.83 -1.26 -5.70
C ASN A 19 3.00 -2.38 -5.05
N ILE A 20 3.09 -3.60 -5.56
CA ILE A 20 2.36 -4.77 -5.04
C ILE A 20 3.37 -5.90 -4.77
N PHE A 21 3.21 -6.61 -3.64
CA PHE A 21 3.94 -7.86 -3.41
C PHE A 21 3.66 -8.86 -4.54
N THR A 22 4.69 -9.58 -4.98
CA THR A 22 4.59 -10.57 -6.05
C THR A 22 5.69 -11.63 -5.89
N ASN A 23 5.58 -12.72 -6.63
CA ASN A 23 6.70 -13.64 -6.87
C ASN A 23 7.31 -13.29 -8.22
N ALA A 24 8.45 -12.61 -8.24
CA ALA A 24 9.14 -12.19 -9.46
C ALA A 24 9.95 -13.33 -10.09
N THR A 25 10.23 -14.40 -9.35
CA THR A 25 10.99 -15.59 -9.79
C THR A 25 10.24 -16.48 -10.78
N GLY A 26 8.96 -16.21 -11.06
CA GLY A 26 8.14 -17.05 -11.94
C GLY A 26 7.74 -18.40 -11.32
N GLN A 27 8.06 -18.62 -10.04
CA GLN A 27 7.53 -19.76 -9.28
C GLN A 27 6.03 -19.62 -9.10
N HIS A 28 5.33 -20.77 -9.18
CA HIS A 28 3.90 -20.83 -8.90
C HIS A 28 3.63 -20.43 -7.45
N ILE A 29 2.51 -19.75 -7.19
CA ILE A 29 2.15 -19.28 -5.85
C ILE A 29 1.88 -20.41 -4.84
N HIS A 30 1.72 -21.64 -5.33
CA HIS A 30 1.47 -22.84 -4.52
C HIS A 30 2.63 -23.83 -4.51
N ALA A 31 3.79 -23.46 -5.05
CA ALA A 31 4.94 -24.35 -5.18
C ALA A 31 5.54 -24.80 -3.84
N ASP A 32 5.22 -24.09 -2.75
CA ASP A 32 5.61 -24.41 -1.38
C ASP A 32 4.56 -25.23 -0.62
N VAL A 33 3.35 -25.38 -1.17
CA VAL A 33 2.21 -26.04 -0.52
C VAL A 33 1.90 -27.40 -1.16
N CYS A 34 2.05 -27.53 -2.47
CA CYS A 34 1.64 -28.73 -3.21
C CYS A 34 2.48 -28.94 -4.48
N ASP A 35 2.40 -30.15 -5.02
CA ASP A 35 3.08 -30.49 -6.28
C ASP A 35 2.37 -29.84 -7.49
N PRO A 36 3.08 -29.64 -8.63
CA PRO A 36 2.52 -28.94 -9.78
C PRO A 36 1.24 -29.54 -10.36
N GLU A 37 1.05 -30.85 -10.20
CA GLU A 37 -0.14 -31.59 -10.64
C GLU A 37 -1.40 -31.17 -9.88
N ASP A 38 -1.25 -30.67 -8.64
CA ASP A 38 -2.35 -30.30 -7.75
C ASP A 38 -2.69 -28.80 -7.78
N TYR A 39 -1.92 -27.97 -8.48
CA TYR A 39 -2.14 -26.51 -8.52
C TYR A 39 -3.58 -26.14 -8.88
N SER A 40 -4.14 -26.75 -9.92
CA SER A 40 -5.51 -26.45 -10.37
C SER A 40 -6.59 -26.83 -9.35
N LEU A 41 -6.36 -27.90 -8.59
CA LEU A 41 -7.25 -28.34 -7.52
C LEU A 41 -7.22 -27.35 -6.36
N VAL A 42 -6.02 -26.93 -5.94
CA VAL A 42 -5.83 -25.94 -4.88
C VAL A 42 -6.46 -24.60 -5.26
N GLU A 43 -6.24 -24.12 -6.49
CA GLU A 43 -6.86 -22.89 -6.99
C GLU A 43 -8.40 -22.98 -6.98
N THR A 44 -8.96 -24.13 -7.39
CA THR A 44 -10.41 -24.36 -7.36
C THR A 44 -10.94 -24.34 -5.92
N LEU A 45 -10.26 -25.01 -4.99
CA LEU A 45 -10.66 -25.04 -3.58
C LEU A 45 -10.59 -23.63 -2.97
N ILE A 46 -9.53 -22.87 -3.24
CA ILE A 46 -9.41 -21.47 -2.80
C ILE A 46 -10.55 -20.64 -3.37
N ALA A 47 -10.85 -20.77 -4.66
CA ALA A 47 -11.93 -20.03 -5.30
C ALA A 47 -13.31 -20.33 -4.68
N LEU A 48 -13.54 -21.57 -4.26
CA LEU A 48 -14.78 -21.99 -3.62
C LEU A 48 -14.90 -21.56 -2.15
N THR A 49 -13.77 -21.41 -1.44
CA THR A 49 -13.77 -21.26 0.02
C THR A 49 -13.38 -19.87 0.51
N SER A 50 -12.64 -19.08 -0.27
CA SER A 50 -12.03 -17.85 0.24
C SER A 50 -12.99 -16.67 0.43
N GLY A 51 -14.22 -16.77 -0.09
CA GLY A 51 -15.18 -15.65 -0.12
C GLY A 51 -14.75 -14.47 -1.01
N ILE A 52 -13.75 -14.69 -1.88
CA ILE A 52 -13.26 -13.67 -2.81
C ILE A 52 -13.78 -13.98 -4.21
N ASP A 53 -14.27 -12.99 -4.95
CA ASP A 53 -14.57 -13.15 -6.38
C ASP A 53 -13.25 -13.12 -7.17
N HIS A 54 -12.76 -14.31 -7.52
CA HIS A 54 -11.53 -14.50 -8.30
C HIS A 54 -11.68 -14.18 -9.77
N ASN A 55 -12.90 -13.88 -10.26
CA ASN A 55 -13.11 -13.37 -11.61
C ASN A 55 -12.83 -11.87 -11.72
N GLN A 56 -12.77 -11.15 -10.59
CA GLN A 56 -12.38 -9.75 -10.59
C GLN A 56 -10.87 -9.60 -10.78
N PRO A 57 -10.42 -8.52 -11.44
CA PRO A 57 -9.01 -8.20 -11.50
C PRO A 57 -8.38 -8.03 -10.12
N GLN A 58 -7.09 -8.36 -10.00
CA GLN A 58 -6.35 -8.37 -8.72
C GLN A 58 -6.37 -7.05 -7.94
N PHE A 59 -6.62 -5.91 -8.58
CA PHE A 59 -6.74 -4.63 -7.86
C PHE A 59 -8.01 -4.53 -7.00
N HIS A 60 -8.99 -5.42 -7.19
CA HIS A 60 -10.19 -5.50 -6.35
C HIS A 60 -9.92 -6.10 -4.96
N ARG A 61 -8.84 -6.87 -4.82
CA ARG A 61 -8.55 -7.65 -3.60
C ARG A 61 -8.56 -6.85 -2.31
N PRO A 62 -7.96 -5.64 -2.22
CA PRO A 62 -8.02 -4.85 -0.98
C PRO A 62 -9.45 -4.54 -0.53
N PHE A 63 -10.38 -4.32 -1.47
CA PHE A 63 -11.77 -4.02 -1.17
C PHE A 63 -12.57 -5.27 -0.77
N GLN A 64 -12.24 -6.42 -1.34
CA GLN A 64 -12.84 -7.71 -0.99
C GLN A 64 -12.36 -8.20 0.38
N TYR A 65 -11.05 -8.10 0.67
CA TYR A 65 -10.47 -8.53 1.95
C TYR A 65 -11.03 -7.80 3.17
N ALA A 66 -11.52 -6.58 2.98
CA ALA A 66 -12.12 -5.80 4.05
C ALA A 66 -13.55 -6.24 4.39
N VAL A 67 -14.27 -6.93 3.49
CA VAL A 67 -15.67 -7.32 3.70
C VAL A 67 -15.85 -8.82 3.95
N ILE A 68 -14.77 -9.61 3.86
CA ILE A 68 -14.79 -11.02 4.25
C ILE A 68 -14.79 -11.05 5.78
N GLU A 69 -15.96 -10.90 6.39
CA GLU A 69 -16.15 -10.81 7.85
C GLU A 69 -16.02 -12.17 8.58
N ASP A 70 -15.94 -13.29 7.86
CA ASP A 70 -16.33 -14.59 8.44
C ASP A 70 -15.37 -15.77 8.20
N ASP A 71 -14.06 -15.53 8.22
CA ASP A 71 -13.11 -16.63 8.37
C ASP A 71 -12.90 -16.94 9.85
N GLN A 72 -13.58 -17.99 10.35
CA GLN A 72 -13.48 -18.47 11.73
C GLN A 72 -12.04 -18.86 12.11
N ILE A 73 -11.18 -19.20 11.15
CA ILE A 73 -9.76 -19.48 11.39
C ILE A 73 -9.01 -18.17 11.65
N LEU A 74 -9.33 -17.12 10.88
CA LEU A 74 -8.72 -15.81 11.07
C LEU A 74 -9.20 -15.09 12.33
N GLN A 75 -10.34 -15.47 12.91
CA GLN A 75 -10.79 -14.93 14.20
C GLN A 75 -9.91 -15.40 15.38
N VAL A 76 -9.19 -16.51 15.23
CA VAL A 76 -8.21 -17.00 16.23
C VAL A 76 -6.94 -16.15 16.21
N PHE A 77 -6.64 -15.51 15.08
CA PHE A 77 -5.55 -14.55 14.95
C PHE A 77 -6.09 -13.14 15.17
N GLU A 78 -5.38 -12.29 15.92
CA GLU A 78 -5.79 -10.89 16.11
C GLU A 78 -5.71 -10.13 14.77
N ARG A 79 -6.80 -10.14 13.99
CA ARG A 79 -6.92 -9.54 12.65
C ARG A 79 -6.63 -8.04 12.61
N GLU A 80 -6.59 -7.38 13.78
CA GLU A 80 -6.36 -5.93 13.90
C GLU A 80 -5.11 -5.44 13.16
N HIS A 81 -4.15 -6.32 12.88
CA HIS A 81 -2.85 -5.96 12.32
C HIS A 81 -2.67 -6.19 10.81
N TRP A 82 -3.50 -7.00 10.14
CA TRP A 82 -3.14 -7.52 8.80
C TRP A 82 -3.46 -6.59 7.63
N ASN A 83 -4.52 -5.78 7.75
CA ASN A 83 -4.89 -4.75 6.78
C ASN A 83 -4.73 -3.33 7.37
N TYR A 84 -4.05 -3.21 8.51
CA TYR A 84 -3.82 -1.95 9.21
C TYR A 84 -2.92 -1.04 8.37
N GLY A 85 -3.40 0.15 8.05
CA GLY A 85 -2.67 1.11 7.25
C GLY A 85 -2.93 2.55 7.70
N ARG A 86 -2.24 3.51 7.08
CA ARG A 86 -2.36 4.92 7.45
C ARG A 86 -3.81 5.43 7.37
N PHE A 87 -4.54 5.04 6.34
CA PHE A 87 -5.93 5.46 6.11
C PHE A 87 -6.94 4.32 6.16
N GLY A 88 -6.50 3.08 6.37
CA GLY A 88 -7.36 1.91 6.53
C GLY A 88 -7.46 1.52 7.99
N ASP A 89 -8.66 1.18 8.46
CA ASP A 89 -8.88 0.67 9.81
C ASP A 89 -8.58 -0.83 9.95
N GLY A 90 -8.22 -1.48 8.84
CA GLY A 90 -7.88 -2.90 8.76
C GLY A 90 -9.08 -3.84 8.87
N LYS A 91 -10.30 -3.32 8.98
CA LYS A 91 -11.48 -4.11 9.35
C LYS A 91 -12.72 -3.81 8.52
N SER A 92 -13.08 -2.55 8.29
CA SER A 92 -14.41 -2.19 7.74
C SER A 92 -14.37 -1.78 6.27
N TYR A 93 -13.21 -1.42 5.74
CA TYR A 93 -13.07 -1.06 4.32
C TYR A 93 -11.64 -1.25 3.80
N GLY A 94 -11.54 -1.46 2.49
CA GLY A 94 -10.29 -1.63 1.78
C GLY A 94 -9.73 -0.30 1.29
N VAL A 95 -8.40 -0.16 1.29
CA VAL A 95 -7.72 1.00 0.71
C VAL A 95 -6.70 0.53 -0.32
N TRP A 96 -6.83 1.07 -1.53
CA TRP A 96 -5.85 0.89 -2.58
C TRP A 96 -4.86 2.06 -2.57
N TYR A 97 -3.65 1.84 -2.07
CA TYR A 97 -2.61 2.87 -1.95
C TYR A 97 -1.83 3.01 -3.25
N ALA A 98 -1.70 4.24 -3.73
CA ALA A 98 -0.84 4.62 -4.84
C ALA A 98 -0.13 5.96 -4.60
N ALA A 99 0.71 6.36 -5.55
CA ALA A 99 1.38 7.66 -5.57
C ALA A 99 1.37 8.28 -6.96
N GLU A 100 1.47 9.60 -7.05
CA GLU A 100 1.50 10.33 -8.34
C GLU A 100 2.84 10.21 -9.07
N ASP A 101 3.89 9.81 -8.36
CA ASP A 101 5.21 9.56 -8.92
C ASP A 101 5.78 8.21 -8.46
N GLU A 102 6.59 7.63 -9.34
CA GLU A 102 7.19 6.32 -9.19
C GLU A 102 8.14 6.25 -7.99
N ILE A 103 8.94 7.29 -7.77
CA ILE A 103 9.91 7.35 -6.67
C ILE A 103 9.18 7.33 -5.33
N THR A 104 8.10 8.10 -5.18
CA THR A 104 7.26 8.06 -3.97
C THR A 104 6.67 6.66 -3.75
N SER A 105 6.16 6.01 -4.80
CA SER A 105 5.65 4.63 -4.71
C SER A 105 6.71 3.64 -4.22
N VAL A 106 7.95 3.74 -4.73
CA VAL A 106 9.08 2.91 -4.27
C VAL A 106 9.46 3.26 -2.83
N THR A 107 9.53 4.55 -2.48
CA THR A 107 9.88 4.99 -1.11
C THR A 107 8.91 4.43 -0.07
N GLU A 108 7.60 4.49 -0.32
CA GLU A 108 6.58 3.91 0.56
C GLU A 108 6.72 2.39 0.66
N ALA A 109 7.04 1.70 -0.44
CA ALA A 109 7.27 0.26 -0.44
C ALA A 109 8.52 -0.15 0.35
N CYS A 110 9.61 0.62 0.22
CA CYS A 110 10.83 0.43 1.00
C CYS A 110 10.56 0.64 2.49
N TRP A 111 9.74 1.63 2.86
CA TRP A 111 9.35 1.84 4.25
C TRP A 111 8.59 0.64 4.82
N VAL A 112 7.63 0.10 4.07
CA VAL A 112 6.91 -1.11 4.48
C VAL A 112 7.86 -2.30 4.64
N ALA A 113 8.78 -2.50 3.69
CA ALA A 113 9.78 -3.56 3.76
C ALA A 113 10.69 -3.41 5.00
N TYR A 114 11.13 -2.19 5.30
CA TYR A 114 11.94 -1.90 6.49
C TYR A 114 11.20 -2.23 7.79
N GLN A 115 9.93 -1.84 7.92
CA GLN A 115 9.16 -2.16 9.13
C GLN A 115 8.98 -3.68 9.29
N LEU A 116 8.65 -4.39 8.21
CA LEU A 116 8.56 -5.85 8.23
C LEU A 116 9.91 -6.49 8.58
N ALA A 117 11.01 -5.99 8.03
CA ALA A 117 12.35 -6.49 8.34
C ALA A 117 12.69 -6.28 9.82
N LYS A 118 12.44 -5.07 10.34
CA LYS A 118 12.69 -4.68 11.72
C LYS A 118 11.98 -5.58 12.72
N ASP A 119 10.74 -5.95 12.43
CA ASP A 119 9.92 -6.75 13.34
C ASP A 119 10.26 -8.26 13.25
N ASN A 120 10.98 -8.72 12.23
CA ASN A 120 11.15 -10.16 11.95
C ASN A 120 12.58 -10.67 11.83
N VAL A 121 13.44 -10.01 11.04
CA VAL A 121 14.72 -10.58 10.58
C VAL A 121 15.95 -9.73 10.92
N LEU A 122 15.81 -8.40 11.06
CA LEU A 122 16.93 -7.55 11.49
C LEU A 122 17.50 -7.95 12.86
N PRO A 123 16.69 -8.29 13.88
CA PRO A 123 17.23 -8.78 15.16
C PRO A 123 18.03 -10.09 15.06
N LYS A 124 17.89 -10.82 13.94
CA LYS A 124 18.60 -12.08 13.66
C LYS A 124 19.84 -11.88 12.80
N GLY A 125 20.11 -10.66 12.34
CA GLY A 125 21.23 -10.36 11.45
C GLY A 125 21.02 -10.86 10.01
N GLU A 126 19.77 -11.05 9.59
CA GLU A 126 19.41 -11.58 8.28
C GLU A 126 18.96 -10.46 7.32
N VAL A 127 19.14 -10.69 6.01
CA VAL A 127 18.63 -9.78 4.97
C VAL A 127 17.16 -10.08 4.70
N TYR A 128 16.31 -9.06 4.76
CA TYR A 128 14.93 -9.16 4.30
C TYR A 128 14.84 -8.94 2.80
N HIS A 129 14.11 -9.82 2.10
CA HIS A 129 13.84 -9.69 0.68
C HIS A 129 12.34 -9.47 0.43
N SER A 130 12.02 -8.52 -0.42
CA SER A 130 10.64 -8.25 -0.83
C SER A 130 10.57 -8.07 -2.34
N GLU A 131 9.98 -9.05 -3.00
CA GLU A 131 9.71 -8.98 -4.45
C GLU A 131 8.43 -8.22 -4.71
N ARG A 132 8.49 -7.31 -5.69
CA ARG A 132 7.42 -6.40 -6.01
C ARG A 132 7.19 -6.27 -7.51
N ALA A 133 5.96 -5.95 -7.85
CA ALA A 133 5.56 -5.51 -9.18
C ALA A 133 5.12 -4.05 -9.12
N MET A 134 5.70 -3.22 -9.98
CA MET A 134 5.27 -1.85 -10.19
C MET A 134 4.12 -1.83 -11.20
N TYR A 135 3.01 -1.20 -10.82
CA TYR A 135 1.84 -0.97 -11.67
C TYR A 135 1.65 0.51 -11.95
N LEU A 136 1.20 0.81 -13.16
CA LEU A 136 0.66 2.09 -13.58
C LEU A 136 -0.84 1.92 -13.82
N ALA A 137 -1.66 2.82 -13.26
CA ALA A 137 -3.09 2.82 -13.50
C ALA A 137 -3.59 4.23 -13.79
N ASP A 138 -4.61 4.35 -14.64
CA ASP A 138 -5.38 5.57 -14.76
C ASP A 138 -6.38 5.64 -13.60
N VAL A 139 -6.45 6.77 -12.91
CA VAL A 139 -7.44 7.03 -11.86
C VAL A 139 -8.31 8.18 -12.32
N ASP A 140 -9.62 7.95 -12.43
CA ASP A 140 -10.62 8.93 -12.84
C ASP A 140 -11.79 8.89 -11.85
N SER A 141 -11.86 9.88 -10.96
CA SER A 141 -12.89 10.01 -9.94
C SER A 141 -13.57 11.37 -10.02
N LYS A 142 -14.90 11.37 -9.84
CA LYS A 142 -15.69 12.60 -9.66
C LYS A 142 -15.75 13.05 -8.20
N ALA A 143 -15.38 12.16 -7.27
CA ALA A 143 -15.49 12.36 -5.84
C ALA A 143 -14.15 12.17 -5.14
N SER A 144 -13.33 13.22 -5.11
CA SER A 144 -12.03 13.20 -4.43
C SER A 144 -11.87 14.33 -3.42
N LEU A 145 -10.99 14.13 -2.45
CA LEU A 145 -10.57 15.12 -1.46
C LEU A 145 -9.08 15.41 -1.64
N ASP A 146 -8.70 16.69 -1.79
CA ASP A 146 -7.30 17.11 -1.87
C ASP A 146 -6.88 17.82 -0.58
N LEU A 147 -5.99 17.19 0.19
CA LEU A 147 -5.41 17.76 1.42
C LEU A 147 -3.94 18.17 1.24
N THR A 148 -3.41 18.16 0.01
CA THR A 148 -1.98 18.46 -0.24
C THR A 148 -1.57 19.89 0.10
N LYS A 149 -2.54 20.80 0.25
CA LYS A 149 -2.33 22.22 0.60
C LYS A 149 -2.74 22.56 2.04
N GLU A 150 -3.26 21.59 2.80
CA GLU A 150 -3.79 21.80 4.15
C GLU A 150 -2.69 21.85 5.20
N LYS A 151 -2.05 23.02 5.34
CA LYS A 151 -0.92 23.23 6.25
C LYS A 151 -1.25 22.97 7.72
N THR A 152 -2.49 23.24 8.14
CA THR A 152 -2.94 23.03 9.52
C THR A 152 -3.01 21.55 9.90
N LEU A 153 -3.20 20.67 8.90
CA LEU A 153 -3.27 19.22 9.08
C LEU A 153 -1.94 18.51 8.82
N PHE A 154 -0.91 19.24 8.39
CA PHE A 154 0.35 18.69 7.91
C PHE A 154 0.94 17.63 8.86
N ASN A 155 1.16 18.01 10.12
CA ASN A 155 1.77 17.13 11.12
C ASN A 155 0.96 15.85 11.36
N GLN A 156 -0.37 15.92 11.25
CA GLN A 156 -1.24 14.77 11.45
C GLN A 156 -1.24 13.85 10.21
N LEU A 157 -1.16 14.43 9.01
CA LEU A 157 -1.13 13.68 7.74
C LEU A 157 0.18 12.90 7.57
N VAL A 158 1.32 13.52 7.91
CA VAL A 158 2.66 12.96 7.67
C VAL A 158 3.30 12.31 8.89
N HIS A 159 2.55 12.15 10.00
CA HIS A 159 3.10 11.59 11.23
C HIS A 159 3.77 10.22 10.99
N PRO A 160 4.95 9.94 11.55
CA PRO A 160 5.73 8.77 11.17
C PRO A 160 5.09 7.43 11.55
N SER A 161 4.34 7.36 12.65
CA SER A 161 3.80 6.09 13.20
C SER A 161 2.38 6.19 13.80
N ASP A 162 2.04 7.28 14.49
CA ASP A 162 0.65 7.56 14.92
C ASP A 162 -0.26 7.83 13.72
N TYR A 163 -1.18 6.90 13.47
CA TYR A 163 -2.16 6.98 12.37
C TYR A 163 -3.58 7.31 12.86
N LYS A 164 -3.80 7.63 14.14
CA LYS A 164 -5.15 7.83 14.71
C LYS A 164 -5.97 8.85 13.94
N PHE A 165 -5.36 9.99 13.58
CA PHE A 165 -6.02 11.01 12.77
C PHE A 165 -6.34 10.49 11.37
N CYS A 166 -5.37 9.90 10.68
CA CYS A 166 -5.54 9.43 9.30
C CYS A 166 -6.54 8.28 9.18
N GLN A 167 -6.65 7.41 10.19
CA GLN A 167 -7.65 6.34 10.22
C GLN A 167 -9.05 6.89 10.48
N ALA A 168 -9.19 7.83 11.43
CA ALA A 168 -10.46 8.51 11.63
C ALA A 168 -10.89 9.28 10.36
N LEU A 169 -9.93 9.87 9.65
CA LEU A 169 -10.16 10.52 8.36
C LEU A 169 -10.60 9.52 7.28
N GLY A 170 -9.92 8.36 7.17
CA GLY A 170 -10.29 7.31 6.23
C GLY A 170 -11.72 6.82 6.42
N LYS A 171 -12.13 6.57 7.67
CA LYS A 171 -13.52 6.22 8.00
C LYS A 171 -14.49 7.31 7.54
N LYS A 172 -14.18 8.58 7.82
CA LYS A 172 -15.02 9.72 7.44
C LYS A 172 -15.14 9.88 5.92
N ILE A 173 -14.08 9.60 5.18
CA ILE A 173 -14.04 9.61 3.70
C ILE A 173 -15.00 8.57 3.14
N VAL A 174 -14.96 7.34 3.67
CA VAL A 174 -15.88 6.26 3.27
C VAL A 174 -17.34 6.61 3.57
N GLU A 175 -17.63 7.13 4.77
CA GLU A 175 -18.97 7.61 5.15
C GLU A 175 -19.47 8.73 4.22
N SER A 176 -18.55 9.56 3.73
CA SER A 176 -18.85 10.68 2.82
C SER A 176 -18.88 10.28 1.34
N LYS A 177 -18.68 8.98 1.02
CA LYS A 177 -18.65 8.44 -0.35
C LYS A 177 -17.60 9.12 -1.24
N ILE A 178 -16.49 9.56 -0.65
CA ILE A 178 -15.34 10.06 -1.38
C ILE A 178 -14.49 8.85 -1.78
N GLU A 179 -14.09 8.79 -3.06
CA GLU A 179 -13.42 7.63 -3.63
C GLU A 179 -11.90 7.75 -3.58
N VAL A 180 -11.35 8.97 -3.65
CA VAL A 180 -9.91 9.23 -3.71
C VAL A 180 -9.53 10.32 -2.71
N LEU A 181 -8.51 10.05 -1.89
CA LEU A 181 -7.81 11.07 -1.12
C LEU A 181 -6.50 11.41 -1.84
N ARG A 182 -6.18 12.69 -1.97
CA ARG A 182 -4.87 13.17 -2.38
C ARG A 182 -4.18 13.79 -1.18
N THR A 183 -3.05 13.22 -0.76
CA THR A 183 -2.37 13.59 0.48
C THR A 183 -0.86 13.56 0.31
N LEU A 184 -0.13 14.19 1.23
CA LEU A 184 1.32 14.20 1.23
C LEU A 184 1.86 12.82 1.65
N SER A 185 2.95 12.38 1.03
CA SER A 185 3.69 11.21 1.50
C SER A 185 4.33 11.51 2.86
N ALA A 186 4.26 10.56 3.77
CA ALA A 186 4.97 10.63 5.05
C ALA A 186 6.44 10.20 4.95
N ARG A 187 6.83 9.66 3.79
CA ARG A 187 8.13 9.00 3.56
C ARG A 187 9.00 9.72 2.56
N LYS A 188 8.42 10.59 1.71
CA LYS A 188 9.17 11.41 0.75
C LYS A 188 8.66 12.85 0.73
N LYS A 189 9.56 13.80 1.01
CA LYS A 189 9.26 15.23 0.88
C LYS A 189 8.85 15.56 -0.56
N GLY A 190 7.75 16.29 -0.71
CA GLY A 190 7.14 16.60 -2.00
C GLY A 190 6.43 15.43 -2.70
N GLY A 191 6.46 14.23 -2.13
CA GLY A 191 5.72 13.08 -2.65
C GLY A 191 4.22 13.19 -2.36
N ILE A 192 3.40 12.66 -3.27
CA ILE A 192 1.94 12.70 -3.17
C ILE A 192 1.40 11.27 -3.26
N CYS A 193 0.64 10.88 -2.26
CA CYS A 193 -0.03 9.60 -2.18
C CYS A 193 -1.52 9.74 -2.47
N ASN A 194 -2.08 8.68 -3.04
CA ASN A 194 -3.48 8.56 -3.41
C ASN A 194 -4.09 7.31 -2.75
N PRO A 195 -4.53 7.38 -1.49
CA PRO A 195 -5.42 6.36 -0.93
C PRO A 195 -6.75 6.36 -1.69
N ILE A 196 -7.11 5.21 -2.26
CA ILE A 196 -8.33 5.01 -3.04
C ILE A 196 -9.25 4.03 -2.30
N PHE A 197 -10.50 4.41 -2.05
CA PHE A 197 -11.44 3.72 -1.17
C PHE A 197 -12.51 2.92 -1.92
N SER A 198 -12.41 2.87 -3.26
CA SER A 198 -13.32 2.15 -4.15
C SER A 198 -12.55 1.65 -5.38
N PRO A 199 -12.93 0.51 -5.98
CA PRO A 199 -12.33 0.06 -7.24
C PRO A 199 -12.79 0.89 -8.44
N THR A 200 -13.96 1.55 -8.36
CA THR A 200 -14.59 2.30 -9.46
C THR A 200 -13.67 3.28 -10.20
N PRO A 201 -12.86 4.12 -9.53
CA PRO A 201 -12.02 5.08 -10.22
C PRO A 201 -10.77 4.47 -10.87
N ILE A 202 -10.40 3.22 -10.55
CA ILE A 202 -9.19 2.58 -11.07
C ILE A 202 -9.48 2.02 -12.47
N LYS A 203 -8.67 2.40 -13.45
CA LYS A 203 -8.79 2.01 -14.86
C LYS A 203 -7.43 1.57 -15.41
N ASN A 204 -7.47 0.63 -16.35
CA ASN A 204 -6.32 0.17 -17.12
C ASN A 204 -5.04 -0.13 -16.30
N PRO A 205 -5.11 -0.86 -15.16
CA PRO A 205 -3.91 -1.16 -14.40
C PRO A 205 -2.99 -2.08 -15.22
N GLN A 206 -1.74 -1.65 -15.40
CA GLN A 206 -0.72 -2.35 -16.17
C GLN A 206 0.54 -2.51 -15.33
N ARG A 207 1.06 -3.73 -15.24
CA ARG A 207 2.38 -3.98 -14.66
C ARG A 207 3.43 -3.44 -15.63
N ILE A 208 4.33 -2.59 -15.14
CA ILE A 208 5.39 -2.00 -15.96
C ILE A 208 6.74 -2.69 -15.76
N TYR A 209 7.08 -3.13 -14.54
CA TYR A 209 8.29 -3.92 -14.28
C TYR A 209 8.24 -4.61 -12.91
N TYR A 210 9.21 -5.49 -12.65
CA TYR A 210 9.48 -6.07 -11.33
C TYR A 210 10.67 -5.40 -10.67
N LEU A 211 10.65 -5.34 -9.34
CA LEU A 211 11.77 -4.89 -8.52
C LEU A 211 11.87 -5.74 -7.27
N LYS A 212 13.08 -5.82 -6.71
CA LYS A 212 13.36 -6.49 -5.44
C LYS A 212 13.91 -5.46 -4.45
N ILE A 213 13.28 -5.38 -3.29
CA ILE A 213 13.75 -4.55 -2.18
C ILE A 213 14.51 -5.46 -1.21
N ASN A 214 15.72 -5.05 -0.85
CA ASN A 214 16.57 -5.72 0.11
C ASN A 214 16.74 -4.79 1.31
N VAL A 215 16.50 -5.29 2.52
CA VAL A 215 16.79 -4.57 3.77
C VAL A 215 17.89 -5.34 4.50
N TYR A 216 19.04 -4.71 4.65
CA TYR A 216 20.23 -5.31 5.23
C TYR A 216 20.21 -5.23 6.76
N PRO A 217 21.01 -6.05 7.48
CA PRO A 217 21.02 -6.11 8.96
C PRO A 217 21.27 -4.78 9.68
N ASP A 218 22.01 -3.87 9.05
CA ASP A 218 22.29 -2.51 9.54
C ASP A 218 21.13 -1.53 9.30
N GLY A 219 20.08 -1.96 8.60
CA GLY A 219 18.91 -1.16 8.24
C GLY A 219 19.03 -0.45 6.89
N GLU A 220 20.16 -0.59 6.18
CA GLU A 220 20.29 -0.04 4.83
C GLU A 220 19.33 -0.73 3.86
N ILE A 221 18.90 0.02 2.84
CA ILE A 221 18.03 -0.50 1.80
C ILE A 221 18.73 -0.48 0.45
N GLY A 222 18.59 -1.58 -0.28
CA GLY A 222 18.94 -1.72 -1.69
C GLY A 222 17.70 -2.04 -2.53
N VAL A 223 17.60 -1.45 -3.72
CA VAL A 223 16.54 -1.80 -4.68
C VAL A 223 17.13 -2.29 -6.00
N ASP A 224 16.88 -3.55 -6.32
CA ASP A 224 17.20 -4.12 -7.62
C ASP A 224 16.03 -3.86 -8.57
N SER A 225 16.29 -3.15 -9.68
CA SER A 225 15.28 -2.84 -10.70
C SER A 225 15.93 -2.74 -12.08
N SER A 226 15.13 -3.04 -13.11
CA SER A 226 15.49 -2.72 -14.50
C SER A 226 15.50 -1.20 -14.76
N GLN A 227 14.82 -0.41 -13.92
CA GLN A 227 14.87 1.05 -13.97
C GLN A 227 16.14 1.56 -13.30
N GLU A 228 17.09 2.04 -14.09
CA GLU A 228 18.39 2.53 -13.60
C GLU A 228 18.25 3.66 -12.56
N LEU A 229 17.34 4.61 -12.80
CA LEU A 229 17.09 5.70 -11.85
C LEU A 229 16.66 5.17 -10.48
N ILE A 230 15.76 4.18 -10.44
CA ILE A 230 15.28 3.58 -9.18
C ILE A 230 16.42 2.83 -8.49
N ARG A 231 17.16 2.02 -9.23
CA ARG A 231 18.29 1.26 -8.68
C ARG A 231 19.35 2.18 -8.07
N ASN A 232 19.72 3.24 -8.77
CA ASN A 232 20.76 4.16 -8.32
C ASN A 232 20.31 5.03 -7.13
N LEU A 233 19.02 5.43 -7.10
CA LEU A 233 18.50 6.30 -6.04
C LEU A 233 18.40 5.59 -4.69
N PHE A 234 18.12 4.28 -4.69
CA PHE A 234 17.90 3.48 -3.48
C PHE A 234 19.04 2.50 -3.19
N GLN A 235 20.26 2.81 -3.61
CA GLN A 235 21.43 2.02 -3.25
C GLN A 235 21.93 2.47 -1.86
N ALA A 236 21.93 1.56 -0.89
CA ALA A 236 22.38 1.81 0.50
C ALA A 236 21.68 3.02 1.17
N THR A 237 20.36 3.14 0.99
CA THR A 237 19.60 4.30 1.52
C THR A 237 19.03 4.01 2.91
N ASP A 238 19.24 4.94 3.84
CA ASP A 238 18.56 4.96 5.15
C ASP A 238 17.18 5.67 5.02
N LEU A 239 16.12 4.98 5.42
CA LEU A 239 14.76 5.53 5.46
C LEU A 239 14.47 6.24 6.78
N GLN A 240 15.22 7.29 7.08
CA GLN A 240 14.80 8.17 8.17
C GLN A 240 13.52 8.93 7.76
N SER A 241 12.68 9.28 8.75
CA SER A 241 11.54 10.14 8.47
C SER A 241 12.02 11.47 7.89
N PRO A 242 11.57 11.86 6.68
CA PRO A 242 12.07 13.06 6.01
C PRO A 242 11.62 14.37 6.70
N TYR A 243 10.86 14.27 7.79
CA TYR A 243 10.29 15.39 8.54
C TYR A 243 10.82 15.50 9.98
N LYS A 244 11.90 14.77 10.34
CA LYS A 244 12.48 14.74 11.70
C LYS A 244 12.83 16.12 12.28
N ASP A 245 13.15 17.10 11.43
CA ASP A 245 13.62 18.43 11.88
C ASP A 245 12.54 19.52 11.89
N GLY A 246 11.25 19.18 11.71
CA GLY A 246 10.17 20.17 11.73
C GLY A 246 10.26 21.24 10.63
N ASN A 247 11.16 21.08 9.64
CA ASN A 247 11.29 21.99 8.51
C ASN A 247 10.11 21.82 7.56
N LEU A 248 9.09 22.63 7.86
CA LEU A 248 7.91 22.89 7.05
C LEU A 248 8.33 23.62 5.77
N LEU A 249 8.04 22.97 4.63
CA LEU A 249 8.19 23.44 3.24
C LEU A 249 9.62 23.33 2.67
#